data_AF-A0A9D6T0A8-F1
#
_entry.id   AF-A0A9D6T0A8-F1
#
_cell.length_a   1.000
_cell.length_b   1.000
_cell.length_c   1.000
_cell.angle_alpha   90.00
_cell.angle_beta   90.00
_cell.angle_gamma   90.00
#
_symmetry.space_group_name_H-M   'P 1'
#
loop_
_entity.id
_entity.type
_entity.pdbx_description
1 polymer ?
#
loop_
_entity_poly.entity_id
_entity_poly.type
_entity_poly.pdbx_seq_one_letter_code
_entity_poly.pdbx_strand_id
1 'polypeptide(L)'
;MSVRAILFLCCRSHEVAFCEHCRKSLTLEELVYDASHGEAYRCPGCAHDVTRLVMAHTRLCHYFTSMKPPAKVEPQGPPPKQERA
;
A
#
# COMPACT_ATOMS: atom_id res chain seq x y z
N MET A 1 -2.50 6.84 9.08
CA MET A 1 -2.00 5.60 8.44
C MET A 1 -0.98 5.99 7.40
N SER A 2 0.26 5.50 7.48
CA SER A 2 1.31 5.80 6.48
C SER A 2 1.02 5.05 5.17
N VAL A 3 1.28 5.68 4.03
CA VAL A 3 1.17 5.05 2.70
C VAL A 3 2.02 3.78 2.63
N ARG A 4 3.19 3.78 3.27
CA ARG A 4 4.07 2.61 3.37
C ARG A 4 3.41 1.43 4.07
N ALA A 5 2.63 1.66 5.13
CA ALA A 5 1.96 0.57 5.83
C ALA A 5 0.90 -0.12 4.95
N ILE A 6 0.14 0.66 4.16
CA ILE A 6 -0.85 0.12 3.22
C ILE A 6 -0.16 -0.67 2.11
N LEU A 7 0.94 -0.14 1.58
CA LEU A 7 1.79 -0.84 0.62
C LEU A 7 2.27 -2.19 1.15
N PHE A 8 2.75 -2.27 2.39
CA PHE A 8 3.15 -3.53 3.02
C PHE A 8 1.97 -4.50 3.23
N LEU A 9 0.76 -3.99 3.48
CA LEU A 9 -0.42 -4.84 3.63
C LEU A 9 -0.84 -5.46 2.29
N CYS A 10 -0.81 -4.68 1.22
CA CYS A 10 -1.36 -5.07 -0.09
C CYS A 10 -0.33 -5.68 -1.05
N CYS A 11 0.94 -5.29 -0.94
CA CYS A 11 1.94 -5.49 -1.99
C CYS A 11 3.26 -6.11 -1.51
N ARG A 12 3.31 -6.63 -0.28
CA ARG A 12 4.52 -7.24 0.28
C ARG A 12 5.01 -8.47 -0.49
N SER A 13 4.09 -9.28 -1.03
CA SER A 13 4.40 -10.59 -1.61
C SER A 13 4.71 -10.57 -3.11
N HIS A 14 4.87 -9.40 -3.73
CA HIS A 14 5.14 -9.30 -5.17
C HIS A 14 6.02 -8.11 -5.52
N GLU A 15 6.47 -8.10 -6.77
CA GLU A 15 7.37 -7.08 -7.32
C GLU A 15 6.61 -5.75 -7.51
N VAL A 16 7.14 -4.68 -6.93
CA VAL A 16 6.51 -3.34 -6.97
C VAL A 16 7.28 -2.32 -7.79
N ALA A 17 8.54 -2.59 -8.11
CA ALA A 17 9.36 -1.73 -8.93
C ALA A 17 10.38 -2.55 -9.72
N PHE A 18 10.73 -2.07 -10.91
CA PHE A 18 11.84 -2.60 -11.71
C PHE A 18 12.95 -1.56 -11.78
N CYS A 19 14.12 -1.85 -11.23
CA CYS A 19 15.26 -0.96 -11.34
C CYS A 19 15.94 -1.15 -12.69
N GLU A 20 15.87 -0.16 -13.57
CA GLU A 20 16.48 -0.23 -14.91
C GLU A 20 18.02 -0.28 -14.86
N HIS A 21 18.64 0.39 -13.88
CA HIS A 21 20.09 0.38 -13.69
C HIS A 21 20.63 -1.00 -13.29
N CYS A 22 19.96 -1.66 -12.34
CA CYS A 22 20.34 -3.01 -11.89
C CYS A 22 19.69 -4.11 -12.73
N ARG A 23 18.75 -3.77 -13.61
CA ARG A 23 17.86 -4.68 -14.36
C ARG A 23 17.24 -5.75 -13.47
N LYS A 24 16.74 -5.33 -12.30
CA LYS A 24 16.22 -6.23 -11.27
C LYS A 24 14.85 -5.75 -10.80
N SER A 25 13.89 -6.67 -10.74
CA SER A 25 12.62 -6.46 -10.04
C SER A 25 12.82 -6.49 -8.53
N LEU A 26 12.13 -5.61 -7.83
CA LEU A 26 12.27 -5.39 -6.40
C LEU A 26 10.92 -5.49 -5.72
N THR A 27 10.88 -6.24 -4.63
CA THR A 27 9.77 -6.27 -3.69
C THR A 27 9.86 -5.11 -2.69
N LEU A 28 8.78 -4.84 -1.96
CA LEU A 28 8.77 -3.82 -0.90
C LEU A 28 9.78 -4.07 0.23
N GLU A 29 10.10 -5.34 0.50
CA GLU A 29 11.06 -5.72 1.54
C GLU A 29 12.52 -5.46 1.13
N GLU A 30 12.81 -5.56 -0.17
CA GLU A 30 14.16 -5.31 -0.71
C GLU A 30 14.48 -3.82 -0.87
N LEU A 31 13.45 -2.97 -0.91
CA LEU A 31 13.62 -1.53 -1.10
C LEU A 31 14.15 -0.86 0.15
N VAL A 32 15.18 -0.03 -0.03
CA VAL A 32 15.65 0.88 1.02
C VAL A 32 14.68 2.05 1.08
N TYR A 33 14.18 2.36 2.28
CA TYR A 33 13.28 3.48 2.49
C TYR A 33 13.97 4.59 3.27
N ASP A 34 13.99 5.78 2.69
CA ASP A 34 14.47 6.98 3.35
C ASP A 34 13.28 7.85 3.79
N ALA A 35 13.06 7.91 5.10
CA ALA A 35 12.03 8.76 5.70
C ALA A 35 12.48 10.22 5.84
N SER A 36 13.76 10.50 5.66
CA SER A 36 14.41 11.78 5.99
C SER A 36 14.05 12.90 5.00
N HIS A 37 13.82 12.57 3.73
CA HIS A 37 13.52 13.52 2.66
C HIS A 37 12.26 13.15 1.87
N GLY A 38 11.11 13.13 2.54
CA GLY A 38 9.82 13.01 1.87
C GLY A 38 9.45 11.60 1.41
N GLU A 39 9.89 10.58 2.16
CA GLU A 39 9.48 9.17 1.97
C GLU A 39 9.88 8.61 0.59
N ALA A 40 11.18 8.38 0.37
CA ALA A 40 11.71 7.86 -0.88
C ALA A 40 12.01 6.35 -0.81
N TYR A 41 11.70 5.62 -1.88
CA TYR A 41 12.14 4.24 -2.09
C TYR A 41 13.35 4.20 -3.02
N ARG A 42 14.41 3.50 -2.60
CA ARG A 42 15.65 3.39 -3.34
C ARG A 42 16.02 1.94 -3.60
N CYS A 43 16.61 1.71 -4.76
CA CYS A 43 17.21 0.43 -5.09
C CYS A 43 18.36 0.12 -4.11
N PRO A 44 18.43 -1.08 -3.50
CA PRO A 44 19.51 -1.43 -2.59
C PRO A 44 20.87 -1.57 -3.28
N GLY A 45 20.89 -1.85 -4.59
CA GLY A 45 22.12 -2.06 -5.35
C GLY A 45 22.79 -0.79 -5.87
N CYS A 46 22.01 0.16 -6.38
CA CYS A 46 22.54 1.38 -7.01
C CYS A 46 22.08 2.69 -6.34
N ALA A 47 21.30 2.62 -5.27
CA ALA A 47 20.69 3.75 -4.58
C ALA A 47 19.79 4.65 -5.44
N HIS A 48 19.50 4.26 -6.68
CA HIS A 48 18.61 5.02 -7.56
C HIS A 48 17.20 5.12 -6.97
N ASP A 49 16.60 6.30 -7.08
CA ASP A 49 15.24 6.54 -6.62
C ASP A 49 14.23 5.83 -7.52
N VAL A 50 13.46 4.92 -6.94
CA VAL A 50 12.42 4.14 -7.63
C VAL A 50 11.02 4.48 -7.11
N THR A 51 10.87 5.56 -6.33
CA THR A 51 9.61 6.00 -5.73
C THR A 51 8.52 6.15 -6.77
N ARG A 52 8.83 6.76 -7.93
CA ARG A 52 7.87 6.94 -9.02
C ARG A 52 7.34 5.61 -9.54
N LEU A 53 8.17 4.57 -9.58
CA LEU A 53 7.78 3.23 -10.02
C LEU A 53 6.88 2.55 -8.99
N VAL A 54 7.22 2.64 -7.71
CA VAL A 54 6.37 2.14 -6.61
C VAL A 54 5.00 2.84 -6.60
N MET A 55 4.96 4.15 -6.86
CA MET A 55 3.71 4.91 -6.96
C MET A 55 2.92 4.60 -8.24
N ALA A 56 3.58 4.26 -9.34
CA ALA A 56 2.90 3.78 -10.54
C ALA A 56 2.27 2.40 -10.29
N HIS A 57 2.94 1.54 -9.54
CA HIS A 57 2.44 0.23 -9.16
C HIS A 57 1.11 0.30 -8.42
N THR A 58 0.95 1.19 -7.43
CA THR A 58 -0.31 1.30 -6.66
C THR A 58 -1.53 1.62 -7.50
N ARG A 59 -1.34 2.34 -8.61
CA ARG A 59 -2.42 2.70 -9.55
C ARG A 59 -2.91 1.52 -10.37
N LEU A 60 -2.04 0.54 -10.60
CA LEU A 60 -2.32 -0.63 -11.45
C LEU A 60 -2.50 -1.93 -10.65
N CYS A 61 -2.07 -1.95 -9.39
CA CYS A 61 -2.10 -3.13 -8.55
C CYS A 61 -3.54 -3.48 -8.14
N HIS A 62 -3.98 -4.68 -8.50
CA HIS A 62 -5.31 -5.17 -8.15
C HIS A 62 -5.53 -5.23 -6.63
N TYR A 63 -4.54 -5.70 -5.86
CA TYR A 63 -4.63 -5.79 -4.40
C TYR A 63 -4.76 -4.42 -3.73
N PHE A 64 -4.14 -3.39 -4.31
CA PHE A 64 -4.21 -2.03 -3.80
C PHE A 64 -5.53 -1.35 -4.18
N THR A 65 -5.97 -1.52 -5.43
CA THR A 65 -7.21 -0.91 -5.95
C THR A 65 -8.49 -1.58 -5.43
N SER A 66 -8.42 -2.85 -5.04
CA SER A 66 -9.55 -3.59 -4.42
C SER A 66 -9.79 -3.26 -2.94
N MET A 67 -8.98 -2.38 -2.34
CA MET A 67 -9.25 -1.85 -1.00
C MET A 67 -10.53 -1.03 -1.03
N LYS A 68 -11.67 -1.71 -0.88
CA LYS A 68 -12.97 -1.07 -0.70
C LYS A 68 -12.88 -0.26 0.59
N PRO A 69 -13.16 1.06 0.58
CA PRO A 69 -13.35 1.78 1.83
C PRO A 69 -14.39 0.98 2.62
N PRO A 70 -14.23 0.81 3.94
CA PRO A 70 -15.23 0.12 4.74
C PRO A 70 -16.56 0.79 4.41
N ALA A 71 -17.50 -0.01 3.88
CA ALA A 71 -18.84 0.47 3.61
C ALA A 71 -19.28 1.17 4.89
N LYS A 72 -19.68 2.45 4.78
CA LYS A 72 -20.19 3.22 5.92
C LYS A 72 -21.11 2.29 6.70
N VAL A 73 -20.72 1.94 7.92
CA VAL A 73 -21.64 1.28 8.83
C VAL A 73 -22.71 2.33 9.09
N GLU A 74 -23.84 2.21 8.40
CA GLU A 74 -25.03 2.96 8.78
C GLU A 74 -25.34 2.60 10.23
N PRO A 75 -25.55 3.58 11.12
CA PRO A 75 -25.93 3.29 12.49
C PRO A 75 -27.22 2.48 12.46
N GLN A 76 -27.17 1.22 12.91
CA GLN A 76 -28.38 0.45 13.17
C GLN A 76 -29.22 1.26 14.16
N GLY A 77 -30.41 1.69 13.70
CA GLY A 77 -31.38 2.39 14.54
C GLY A 77 -31.70 1.59 15.80
N PRO A 78 -32.23 2.26 16.85
CA PRO A 78 -32.40 1.64 18.16
C PRO A 78 -33.24 0.37 18.10
N PRO A 79 -32.93 -0.66 18.90
CA PRO A 79 -33.65 -1.93 18.89
C PRO A 79 -35.12 -1.73 19.27
N PRO A 80 -36.05 -2.50 18.67
CA PRO A 80 -37.47 -2.38 18.96
C PRO A 80 -37.78 -2.78 20.41
N LYS A 81 -38.54 -1.92 21.10
CA LYS A 81 -39.04 -2.18 22.45
C LYS A 81 -39.95 -3.42 22.41
N GLN A 82 -39.55 -4.49 23.09
CA GLN A 82 -40.42 -5.65 23.30
C GLN A 82 -41.45 -5.30 24.36
N GLU A 83 -42.72 -5.19 23.96
CA GLU A 83 -43.86 -5.05 24.85
C GLU A 83 -44.24 -6.44 25.36
N ARG A 84 -44.14 -6.64 26.68
CA ARG A 84 -44.46 -7.90 27.37
C ARG A 84 -45.96 -7.93 27.66
N ALA A 85 -46.67 -8.86 27.04
CA ALA A 85 -48.04 -9.25 27.41
C ALA A 85 -48.02 -10.24 28.60
#